data_AF-A0A7G7XKZ8-F1
#
_entry.id   AF-A0A7G7XKZ8-F1
#
_cell.length_a   1.000
_cell.length_b   1.000
_cell.length_c   1.000
_cell.angle_alpha   90.00
_cell.angle_beta   90.00
_cell.angle_gamma   90.00
#
_symmetry.space_group_name_H-M   'P 1'
#
loop_
_entity.id
_entity.type
_entity.pdbx_description
1 polymer ?
#
loop_
_entity_poly.entity_id
_entity_poly.type
_entity_poly.pdbx_seq_one_letter_code
_entity_poly.pdbx_strand_id
1 'polypeptide(L)'
;MNASLSELDARALILTVAAFAEDTLGSLLGAFFLPHDASHQLLAGFNAPLGTFSSRIKATYALGLITKGQFNDLEHLRKIRNSFSHTWKPISLDAPSVAGHVKAIHFSSMDDVYPTTPLLKLRSALPALLLELQVITNRVFEEQRSAKLIGSELIIGIKGEDGPQQLETAKAEIDAVEKNLLTAKDDERLFYISRLQVWADRLGVINRQPVHKASHQEAAALISQLNQRVAQLTS
;
A
#
# COMPACT_ATOMS: atom_id res chain seq x y z
N MET A 1 -26.40 2.62 1.47
CA MET A 1 -26.03 2.60 0.03
C MET A 1 -27.10 1.97 -0.85
N ASN A 2 -27.70 0.81 -0.49
CA ASN A 2 -28.62 0.10 -1.39
C ASN A 2 -29.91 0.85 -1.78
N ALA A 3 -30.53 1.62 -0.88
CA ALA A 3 -31.81 2.28 -1.18
C ALA A 3 -31.70 3.45 -2.18
N SER A 4 -30.58 4.18 -2.23
CA SER A 4 -30.44 5.32 -3.14
C SER A 4 -30.02 4.92 -4.56
N LEU A 5 -29.40 3.74 -4.72
CA LEU A 5 -28.96 3.24 -6.03
C LEU A 5 -30.09 2.54 -6.80
N SER A 6 -31.09 2.00 -6.10
CA SER A 6 -32.21 1.28 -6.72
C SER A 6 -33.13 2.17 -7.56
N GLU A 7 -33.20 3.47 -7.25
CA GLU A 7 -34.05 4.45 -7.94
C GLU A 7 -33.37 5.07 -9.17
N LEU A 8 -32.06 4.87 -9.34
CA LEU A 8 -31.31 5.44 -10.45
C LEU A 8 -31.66 4.78 -11.78
N ASP A 9 -31.70 5.59 -12.84
CA ASP A 9 -31.68 5.06 -14.20
C ASP A 9 -30.35 4.34 -14.50
N ALA A 10 -30.28 3.63 -15.62
CA ALA A 10 -29.09 2.85 -15.98
C ALA A 10 -27.82 3.71 -16.06
N ARG A 11 -27.93 4.92 -16.62
CA ARG A 11 -26.79 5.81 -16.82
C ARG A 11 -26.27 6.32 -15.49
N ALA A 12 -27.16 6.84 -14.65
CA ALA A 12 -26.83 7.34 -13.33
C ALA A 12 -26.24 6.24 -12.45
N LEU A 13 -26.80 5.02 -12.47
CA LEU A 13 -26.24 3.88 -11.75
C LEU A 13 -24.81 3.57 -12.19
N ILE A 14 -24.58 3.41 -13.50
CA ILE A 14 -23.26 3.05 -14.05
C ILE A 14 -22.20 4.10 -13.72
N LEU A 15 -22.51 5.38 -13.96
CA LEU A 15 -21.56 6.47 -13.72
C LEU A 15 -21.23 6.59 -12.23
N THR A 16 -22.25 6.49 -11.38
CA THR A 16 -22.09 6.58 -9.93
C THR A 16 -21.26 5.42 -9.40
N VAL A 17 -21.62 4.17 -9.72
CA VAL A 17 -20.87 2.99 -9.25
C VAL A 17 -19.43 3.02 -9.77
N ALA A 18 -19.20 3.38 -11.04
CA ALA A 18 -17.85 3.46 -11.57
C ALA A 18 -16.98 4.50 -10.84
N ALA A 19 -17.54 5.66 -10.50
CA ALA A 19 -16.84 6.67 -9.71
C ALA A 19 -16.51 6.14 -8.31
N PHE A 20 -17.48 5.54 -7.61
CA PHE A 20 -17.24 4.92 -6.31
C PHE A 20 -16.22 3.78 -6.36
N ALA A 21 -16.23 2.97 -7.41
CA ALA A 21 -15.25 1.90 -7.61
C ALA A 21 -13.84 2.47 -7.80
N GLU A 22 -13.70 3.50 -8.63
CA GLU A 22 -12.43 4.19 -8.86
C GLU A 22 -11.86 4.78 -7.57
N ASP A 23 -12.69 5.45 -6.77
CA ASP A 23 -12.30 6.00 -5.46
C ASP A 23 -11.93 4.90 -4.47
N THR A 24 -12.74 3.85 -4.37
CA THR A 24 -12.49 2.71 -3.45
C THR A 24 -11.18 2.01 -3.79
N LEU A 25 -10.87 1.81 -5.08
CA LEU A 25 -9.57 1.24 -5.49
C LEU A 25 -8.40 2.16 -5.12
N GLY A 26 -8.60 3.49 -5.15
CA GLY A 26 -7.61 4.46 -4.70
C GLY A 26 -7.36 4.33 -3.19
N SER A 27 -8.43 4.25 -2.40
CA SER A 27 -8.34 4.01 -0.95
C SER A 27 -7.69 2.66 -0.63
N LEU A 28 -8.02 1.61 -1.37
CA LEU A 28 -7.40 0.28 -1.22
C LEU A 28 -5.88 0.33 -1.44
N LEU A 29 -5.43 0.97 -2.52
CA LEU A 29 -4.00 1.15 -2.78
C LEU A 29 -3.33 2.00 -1.71
N GLY A 30 -3.97 3.07 -1.26
CA GLY A 30 -3.46 3.93 -0.19
C GLY A 30 -3.32 3.19 1.14
N ALA A 31 -4.29 2.34 1.49
CA ALA A 31 -4.23 1.48 2.67
C ALA A 31 -3.14 0.40 2.56
N PHE A 32 -2.87 -0.07 1.34
CA PHE A 32 -1.85 -1.08 1.10
C PHE A 32 -0.43 -0.51 1.05
N PHE A 33 -0.20 0.67 0.49
CA PHE A 33 1.15 1.21 0.33
C PHE A 33 1.82 1.62 1.66
N LEU A 34 3.15 1.79 1.61
CA LEU A 34 3.89 2.37 2.73
C LEU A 34 3.37 3.78 3.04
N PRO A 35 3.25 4.18 4.33
CA PRO A 35 2.77 5.50 4.73
C PRO A 35 3.86 6.56 4.48
N HIS A 36 4.02 6.95 3.22
CA HIS A 36 5.05 7.87 2.76
C HIS A 36 4.51 8.77 1.64
N ASP A 37 5.01 10.00 1.53
CA ASP A 37 4.57 10.97 0.51
C ASP A 37 4.72 10.45 -0.91
N ALA A 38 5.75 9.66 -1.18
CA ALA A 38 5.93 9.00 -2.47
C ALA A 38 4.73 8.12 -2.84
N SER A 39 4.15 7.40 -1.87
CA SER A 39 2.94 6.58 -2.09
C SER A 39 1.72 7.46 -2.41
N HIS A 40 1.58 8.60 -1.73
CA HIS A 40 0.49 9.54 -2.00
C HIS A 40 0.59 10.14 -3.41
N GLN A 41 1.78 10.52 -3.84
CA GLN A 41 2.05 11.06 -5.18
C GLN A 41 1.75 10.07 -6.32
N LEU A 42 1.76 8.76 -6.02
CA LEU A 42 1.31 7.75 -7.00
C LEU A 42 -0.20 7.81 -7.25
N LEU A 43 -1.00 8.19 -6.25
CA LEU A 43 -2.45 8.09 -6.26
C LEU A 43 -3.16 9.41 -6.57
N ALA A 44 -2.56 10.53 -6.17
CA ALA A 44 -3.15 11.86 -6.23
C ALA A 44 -2.22 12.89 -6.88
N GLY A 45 -2.80 13.82 -7.62
CA GLY A 45 -2.09 14.85 -8.38
C GLY A 45 -2.40 14.80 -9.89
N PHE A 46 -2.10 15.90 -10.59
CA PHE A 46 -2.45 16.09 -12.00
C PHE A 46 -1.89 14.99 -12.94
N ASN A 47 -0.74 14.42 -12.60
CA ASN A 47 -0.06 13.37 -13.37
C ASN A 47 0.22 12.11 -12.54
N ALA A 48 -0.64 11.82 -11.55
CA ALA A 48 -0.47 10.65 -10.70
C ALA A 48 -0.50 9.34 -11.55
N PRO A 49 0.55 8.49 -11.51
CA PRO A 49 0.62 7.26 -12.31
C PRO A 49 -0.55 6.30 -12.08
N LEU A 50 -1.12 6.29 -10.87
CA LEU A 50 -2.29 5.50 -10.50
C LEU A 50 -3.54 6.40 -10.31
N GLY A 51 -3.60 7.51 -11.04
CA GLY A 51 -4.69 8.48 -10.98
C GLY A 51 -5.94 8.13 -11.79
N THR A 52 -5.89 7.11 -12.65
CA THR A 52 -7.03 6.72 -13.52
C THR A 52 -7.67 5.40 -13.09
N PHE A 53 -8.94 5.23 -13.42
CA PHE A 53 -9.67 3.98 -13.15
C PHE A 53 -8.94 2.75 -13.70
N SER A 54 -8.44 2.81 -14.95
CA SER A 54 -7.73 1.68 -15.56
C SER A 54 -6.40 1.37 -14.85
N SER A 55 -5.62 2.38 -14.47
CA SER A 55 -4.35 2.17 -13.75
C SER A 55 -4.60 1.56 -12.36
N ARG A 56 -5.65 2.01 -11.66
CA ARG A 56 -6.01 1.48 -10.33
C ARG A 56 -6.44 0.02 -10.40
N ILE A 57 -7.31 -0.35 -11.36
CA ILE A 57 -7.74 -1.74 -11.57
C ILE A 57 -6.54 -2.66 -11.81
N LYS A 58 -5.61 -2.25 -12.68
CA LYS A 58 -4.41 -3.04 -12.98
C LYS A 58 -3.48 -3.17 -11.78
N ALA A 59 -3.25 -2.08 -11.06
CA ALA A 59 -2.36 -2.09 -9.89
C ALA A 59 -2.90 -2.98 -8.77
N THR A 60 -4.18 -2.84 -8.40
CA THR A 60 -4.76 -3.66 -7.33
C THR A 60 -4.75 -5.14 -7.67
N TYR A 61 -4.98 -5.51 -8.94
CA TYR A 61 -4.88 -6.90 -9.36
C TYR A 61 -3.43 -7.41 -9.38
N ALA A 62 -2.49 -6.63 -9.93
CA ALA A 62 -1.08 -7.00 -9.98
C ALA A 62 -0.45 -7.18 -8.58
N LEU A 63 -0.95 -6.44 -7.60
CA LEU A 63 -0.55 -6.54 -6.19
C LEU A 63 -1.28 -7.65 -5.43
N GLY A 64 -2.21 -8.37 -6.07
CA GLY A 64 -2.98 -9.45 -5.45
C GLY A 64 -4.04 -8.99 -4.45
N LEU A 65 -4.47 -7.72 -4.51
CA LEU A 65 -5.46 -7.15 -3.59
C LEU A 65 -6.89 -7.50 -3.97
N ILE A 66 -7.14 -7.78 -5.25
CA ILE A 66 -8.45 -8.18 -5.76
C ILE A 66 -8.36 -9.50 -6.52
N THR A 67 -9.47 -10.22 -6.59
CA THR A 67 -9.54 -11.48 -7.34
C THR A 67 -9.56 -11.25 -8.85
N LYS A 68 -9.28 -12.30 -9.63
CA LYS A 68 -9.41 -12.26 -11.10
C LYS A 68 -10.84 -11.96 -11.55
N GLY A 69 -11.85 -12.45 -10.81
CA GLY A 69 -13.26 -12.15 -11.08
C GLY A 69 -13.55 -10.66 -10.94
N GLN A 70 -13.17 -10.08 -9.80
CA GLN A 70 -13.31 -8.64 -9.52
C GLN A 70 -12.57 -7.78 -10.54
N PHE A 71 -11.34 -8.16 -10.91
CA PHE A 71 -10.58 -7.48 -11.97
C PHE A 71 -11.35 -7.44 -13.30
N ASN A 72 -11.89 -8.58 -13.73
CA ASN A 72 -12.64 -8.67 -14.98
C ASN A 72 -13.93 -7.84 -14.92
N ASP A 73 -14.67 -7.90 -13.81
CA ASP A 73 -15.91 -7.13 -13.62
C ASP A 73 -15.65 -5.63 -13.64
N LEU A 74 -14.56 -5.18 -13.01
CA LEU A 74 -14.13 -3.78 -13.04
C LEU A 74 -13.73 -3.32 -14.45
N GLU A 75 -13.01 -4.14 -15.23
CA GLU A 75 -12.70 -3.83 -16.62
C GLU A 75 -13.97 -3.76 -17.50
N HIS A 76 -14.96 -4.63 -17.26
CA HIS A 76 -16.26 -4.54 -17.93
C HIS A 76 -17.02 -3.28 -17.52
N LEU A 77 -17.10 -2.98 -16.23
CA LEU A 77 -17.71 -1.74 -15.72
C LEU A 77 -17.05 -0.51 -16.33
N ARG A 78 -15.71 -0.47 -16.42
CA ARG A 78 -14.97 0.63 -17.05
C ARG A 78 -15.36 0.80 -18.53
N LYS A 79 -15.45 -0.29 -19.30
CA LYS A 79 -15.86 -0.24 -20.72
C LYS A 79 -17.31 0.21 -20.89
N ILE A 80 -18.21 -0.25 -20.02
CA ILE A 80 -19.60 0.20 -19.97
C ILE A 80 -19.64 1.70 -19.66
N ARG A 81 -19.00 2.15 -18.58
CA ARG A 81 -18.92 3.56 -18.19
C ARG A 81 -18.41 4.45 -19.31
N ASN A 82 -17.35 4.03 -20.01
CA ASN A 82 -16.81 4.77 -21.15
C ASN A 82 -17.84 4.94 -22.27
N SER A 83 -18.61 3.90 -22.58
CA SER A 83 -19.69 3.99 -23.58
C SER A 83 -20.72 5.05 -23.17
N PHE A 84 -21.17 5.04 -21.91
CA PHE A 84 -22.15 5.99 -21.37
C PHE A 84 -21.60 7.42 -21.15
N SER A 85 -20.29 7.61 -21.04
CA SER A 85 -19.66 8.94 -20.87
C SER A 85 -19.33 9.64 -22.19
N HIS A 86 -19.05 8.90 -23.27
CA HIS A 86 -18.58 9.47 -24.54
C HIS A 86 -19.67 9.81 -25.56
N THR A 87 -20.94 9.78 -25.15
CA THR A 87 -22.07 10.06 -26.04
C THR A 87 -23.09 11.00 -25.41
N TRP A 88 -23.43 12.05 -26.15
CA TRP A 88 -24.58 12.91 -25.89
C TRP A 88 -25.90 12.21 -26.27
N LYS A 89 -25.81 11.15 -27.08
CA LYS A 89 -26.95 10.33 -27.51
C LYS A 89 -27.34 9.31 -26.43
N PRO A 90 -28.63 8.96 -26.30
CA PRO A 90 -29.07 7.86 -25.45
C PRO A 90 -28.38 6.55 -25.88
N ILE A 91 -27.65 5.92 -24.97
CA ILE A 91 -27.16 4.54 -25.13
C ILE A 91 -28.05 3.61 -24.32
N SER A 92 -28.51 2.54 -24.96
CA SER A 92 -29.22 1.45 -24.30
C SER A 92 -28.24 0.38 -23.80
N LEU A 93 -28.63 -0.34 -22.75
CA LEU A 93 -27.95 -1.55 -22.29
C LEU A 93 -27.97 -2.66 -23.34
N ASP A 94 -28.93 -2.63 -24.27
CA ASP A 94 -29.06 -3.61 -25.36
C ASP A 94 -28.13 -3.31 -26.54
N ALA A 95 -27.42 -2.17 -26.52
CA ALA A 95 -26.46 -1.84 -27.58
C ALA A 95 -25.36 -2.92 -27.65
N PRO A 96 -24.95 -3.39 -28.85
CA PRO A 96 -23.94 -4.44 -28.98
C PRO A 96 -22.62 -4.14 -28.25
N SER A 97 -22.23 -2.87 -28.15
CA SER A 97 -21.03 -2.41 -27.43
C SER A 97 -21.14 -2.51 -25.90
N VAL A 98 -22.34 -2.66 -25.36
CA VAL A 98 -22.63 -2.70 -23.92
C VAL A 98 -23.11 -4.08 -23.48
N ALA A 99 -24.04 -4.68 -24.22
CA ALA A 99 -24.70 -5.93 -23.86
C ALA A 99 -23.72 -7.08 -23.57
N GLY A 100 -22.66 -7.20 -24.37
CA GLY A 100 -21.61 -8.20 -24.16
C GLY A 100 -20.88 -8.03 -22.83
N HIS A 101 -20.63 -6.79 -22.41
CA HIS A 101 -19.99 -6.49 -21.13
C HIS A 101 -20.94 -6.72 -19.95
N VAL A 102 -22.22 -6.34 -20.07
CA VAL A 102 -23.22 -6.62 -19.03
C VAL A 102 -23.40 -8.12 -18.84
N LYS A 103 -23.38 -8.91 -19.92
CA LYS A 103 -23.44 -10.36 -19.84
C LYS A 103 -22.20 -10.96 -19.16
N ALA A 104 -21.02 -10.40 -19.40
CA ALA A 104 -19.76 -10.90 -18.87
C ALA A 104 -19.51 -10.57 -17.39
N ILE A 105 -20.14 -9.51 -16.85
CA ILE A 105 -20.10 -9.22 -15.41
C ILE A 105 -20.68 -10.41 -14.63
N HIS A 106 -20.05 -10.82 -13.54
CA HIS A 106 -20.57 -11.89 -12.68
C HIS A 106 -21.91 -11.51 -12.05
N PHE A 107 -22.69 -12.52 -11.65
CA PHE A 107 -23.89 -12.27 -10.85
C PHE A 107 -23.50 -11.89 -9.41
N SER A 108 -24.40 -11.18 -8.73
CA SER A 108 -24.25 -10.84 -7.31
C SER A 108 -24.02 -12.09 -6.47
N SER A 109 -23.05 -12.01 -5.56
CA SER A 109 -22.79 -13.03 -4.55
C SER A 109 -23.81 -13.01 -3.40
N MET A 110 -24.71 -12.01 -3.37
CA MET A 110 -25.65 -11.76 -2.27
C MET A 110 -27.10 -12.14 -2.58
N ASP A 111 -27.42 -12.49 -3.84
CA ASP A 111 -28.80 -12.68 -4.29
C ASP A 111 -29.06 -14.09 -4.81
N ASP A 112 -30.12 -14.73 -4.32
CA ASP A 112 -30.59 -16.05 -4.78
C ASP A 112 -31.60 -15.96 -5.94
N VAL A 113 -31.99 -14.74 -6.32
CA VAL A 113 -32.99 -14.50 -7.37
C VAL A 113 -32.30 -14.11 -8.68
N TYR A 114 -32.60 -14.87 -9.75
CA TYR A 114 -32.06 -14.58 -11.07
C TYR A 114 -32.55 -13.21 -11.59
N PRO A 115 -31.64 -12.27 -11.93
CA PRO A 115 -32.03 -10.99 -12.49
C PRO A 115 -32.48 -11.15 -13.95
N THR A 116 -33.76 -10.95 -14.20
CA THR A 116 -34.38 -11.19 -15.51
C THR A 116 -34.07 -10.15 -16.56
N THR A 117 -33.53 -8.98 -16.18
CA THR A 117 -33.17 -7.90 -17.11
C THR A 117 -31.71 -7.46 -16.91
N PRO A 118 -31.06 -6.91 -17.96
CA PRO A 118 -29.70 -6.36 -17.86
C PRO A 118 -29.56 -5.32 -16.75
N LEU A 119 -30.56 -4.46 -16.58
CA LEU A 119 -30.56 -3.43 -15.54
C LEU A 119 -30.65 -4.04 -14.14
N LEU A 120 -31.52 -5.05 -13.93
CA LEU A 120 -31.60 -5.75 -12.65
C LEU A 120 -30.29 -6.46 -12.32
N LYS A 121 -29.62 -7.04 -13.32
CA LYS A 121 -28.32 -7.66 -13.12
C LYS A 121 -27.26 -6.66 -12.67
N LEU A 122 -27.19 -5.48 -13.29
CA LEU A 122 -26.26 -4.44 -12.86
C LEU A 122 -26.61 -3.90 -11.47
N ARG A 123 -27.91 -3.75 -11.16
CA ARG A 123 -28.37 -3.29 -9.84
C ARG A 123 -28.04 -4.25 -8.70
N SER A 124 -27.94 -5.56 -8.98
CA SER A 124 -27.49 -6.52 -7.97
C SER A 124 -25.97 -6.66 -7.95
N ALA A 125 -25.35 -6.90 -9.11
CA ALA A 125 -23.93 -7.24 -9.19
C ALA A 125 -22.99 -6.07 -8.83
N LEU A 126 -23.31 -4.85 -9.25
CA LEU A 126 -22.40 -3.72 -9.06
C LEU A 126 -22.30 -3.27 -7.58
N PRO A 127 -23.39 -3.15 -6.82
CA PRO A 127 -23.29 -2.91 -5.37
C PRO A 127 -22.59 -4.04 -4.62
N ALA A 128 -22.80 -5.30 -5.01
CA ALA A 128 -22.08 -6.44 -4.44
C ALA A 128 -20.57 -6.27 -4.60
N LEU A 129 -20.13 -5.99 -5.83
CA LEU A 129 -18.72 -5.73 -6.14
C LEU A 129 -18.15 -4.56 -5.32
N LEU A 130 -18.88 -3.45 -5.20
CA LEU A 130 -18.44 -2.31 -4.39
C LEU A 130 -18.29 -2.69 -2.91
N LEU A 131 -19.24 -3.43 -2.36
CA LEU A 131 -19.19 -3.88 -0.97
C LEU A 131 -17.98 -4.79 -0.75
N GLU A 132 -17.73 -5.72 -1.67
CA GLU A 132 -16.53 -6.58 -1.61
C GLU A 132 -15.24 -5.75 -1.60
N LEU A 133 -15.13 -4.73 -2.47
CA LEU A 133 -13.96 -3.84 -2.49
C LEU A 133 -13.80 -3.04 -1.19
N GLN A 134 -14.90 -2.57 -0.60
CA GLN A 134 -14.89 -1.87 0.68
C GLN A 134 -14.45 -2.80 1.82
N VAL A 135 -14.97 -4.03 1.85
CA VAL A 135 -14.56 -5.06 2.82
C VAL A 135 -13.06 -5.37 2.67
N ILE A 136 -12.57 -5.54 1.44
CA ILE A 136 -11.13 -5.76 1.18
C ILE A 136 -10.31 -4.58 1.71
N THR A 137 -10.73 -3.34 1.42
CA THR A 137 -10.05 -2.12 1.87
C THR A 137 -9.94 -2.05 3.39
N ASN A 138 -11.06 -2.26 4.08
CA ASN A 138 -11.09 -2.24 5.55
C ASN A 138 -10.22 -3.35 6.13
N ARG A 139 -10.25 -4.56 5.55
CA ARG A 139 -9.40 -5.66 6.01
C ARG A 139 -7.92 -5.39 5.81
N VAL A 140 -7.52 -4.76 4.70
CA VAL A 140 -6.11 -4.39 4.49
C VAL A 140 -5.65 -3.42 5.57
N PHE A 141 -6.51 -2.47 5.94
CA PHE A 141 -6.24 -1.49 6.99
C PHE A 141 -6.22 -2.13 8.40
N GLU A 142 -7.30 -2.80 8.79
CA GLU A 142 -7.50 -3.37 10.14
C GLU A 142 -6.55 -4.53 10.44
N GLU A 143 -6.34 -5.43 9.47
CA GLU A 143 -5.45 -6.58 9.62
C GLU A 143 -3.97 -6.24 9.31
N GLN A 144 -3.63 -4.96 9.10
CA GLN A 144 -2.28 -4.47 8.76
C GLN A 144 -1.60 -5.26 7.63
N ARG A 145 -2.36 -5.56 6.56
CA ARG A 145 -1.85 -6.28 5.37
C ARG A 145 -1.15 -5.34 4.39
N SER A 146 -0.54 -4.27 4.87
CA SER A 146 0.17 -3.29 4.04
C SER A 146 1.51 -3.84 3.52
N ALA A 147 2.03 -3.16 2.51
CA ALA A 147 3.36 -3.36 1.96
C ALA A 147 4.41 -3.21 3.07
N LYS A 148 5.38 -4.13 3.07
CA LYS A 148 6.49 -4.12 4.02
C LYS A 148 7.76 -3.67 3.31
N LEU A 149 8.56 -2.86 3.97
CA LEU A 149 9.90 -2.54 3.49
C LEU A 149 10.75 -3.81 3.59
N ILE A 150 11.11 -4.37 2.43
CA ILE A 150 11.99 -5.55 2.32
C ILE A 150 13.44 -5.13 2.04
N GLY A 151 13.64 -3.94 1.46
CA GLY A 151 14.97 -3.42 1.15
C GLY A 151 15.88 -3.43 2.38
N SER A 152 17.16 -3.72 2.16
CA SER A 152 18.17 -3.73 3.21
C SER A 152 19.36 -2.86 2.82
N GLU A 153 19.83 -2.07 3.75
CA GLU A 153 21.11 -1.38 3.64
C GLU A 153 22.28 -2.35 3.81
N LEU A 154 23.45 -1.98 3.28
CA LEU A 154 24.68 -2.73 3.52
C LEU A 154 25.11 -2.57 4.97
N ILE A 155 25.04 -3.65 5.73
CA ILE A 155 25.54 -3.69 7.12
C ILE A 155 26.90 -4.38 7.14
N ILE A 156 27.94 -3.60 7.45
CA ILE A 156 29.31 -4.12 7.60
C ILE A 156 29.42 -4.80 8.96
N GLY A 157 29.99 -6.00 9.00
CA GLY A 157 30.25 -6.73 10.25
C GLY A 157 31.18 -5.96 11.19
N ILE A 158 31.07 -6.28 12.48
CA ILE A 158 31.94 -5.71 13.52
C ILE A 158 33.15 -6.63 13.67
N LYS A 159 34.35 -6.05 13.77
CA LYS A 159 35.57 -6.82 14.00
C LYS A 159 35.53 -7.46 15.39
N GLY A 160 35.95 -8.73 15.49
CA GLY A 160 36.00 -9.50 16.74
C GLY A 160 35.62 -10.96 16.50
N GLU A 161 36.25 -11.88 17.23
CA GLU A 161 36.03 -13.33 17.08
C GLU A 161 34.76 -13.81 17.82
N ASP A 162 34.33 -13.06 18.85
CA ASP A 162 33.15 -13.34 19.66
C ASP A 162 32.33 -12.07 19.97
N GLY A 163 31.13 -12.27 20.53
CA GLY A 163 30.20 -11.19 20.87
C GLY A 163 30.80 -10.14 21.81
N PRO A 164 31.49 -10.51 22.91
CA PRO A 164 32.19 -9.55 23.77
C PRO A 164 33.23 -8.70 23.05
N GLN A 165 34.10 -9.29 22.22
CA GLN A 165 35.10 -8.55 21.45
C GLN A 165 34.45 -7.60 20.43
N GLN A 166 33.37 -8.04 19.78
CA GLN A 166 32.60 -7.20 18.87
C GLN A 166 31.94 -6.02 19.61
N LEU A 167 31.41 -6.24 20.82
CA LEU A 167 30.85 -5.18 21.65
C LEU A 167 31.91 -4.19 22.11
N GLU A 168 33.10 -4.65 22.51
CA GLU A 168 34.22 -3.79 22.88
C GLU A 168 34.65 -2.92 21.69
N THR A 169 34.81 -3.54 20.52
CA THR A 169 35.13 -2.83 19.27
C THR A 169 34.06 -1.80 18.94
N ALA A 170 32.78 -2.16 19.02
CA ALA A 170 31.68 -1.25 18.74
C ALA A 170 31.69 -0.05 19.69
N LYS A 171 31.87 -0.26 21.00
CA LYS A 171 31.96 0.82 21.99
C LYS A 171 33.11 1.77 21.70
N ALA A 172 34.29 1.24 21.41
CA ALA A 172 35.47 2.07 21.09
C ALA A 172 35.25 2.94 19.85
N GLU A 173 34.65 2.37 18.80
CA GLU A 173 34.33 3.09 17.56
C GLU A 173 33.21 4.11 17.75
N ILE A 174 32.17 3.77 18.53
CA ILE A 174 31.08 4.70 18.89
C ILE A 174 31.63 5.88 19.69
N ASP A 175 32.50 5.64 20.67
CA ASP A 175 33.13 6.70 21.46
C ASP A 175 33.99 7.62 20.59
N ALA A 176 34.68 7.06 19.59
CA ALA A 176 35.43 7.85 18.61
C ALA A 176 34.51 8.71 17.74
N VAL A 177 33.37 8.17 17.30
CA VAL A 177 32.34 8.92 16.56
C VAL A 177 31.77 10.06 17.41
N GLU A 178 31.40 9.82 18.67
CA GLU A 178 30.88 10.85 19.58
C GLU A 178 31.92 11.96 19.83
N LYS A 179 33.20 11.61 20.02
CA LYS A 179 34.26 12.61 20.18
C LYS A 179 34.39 13.52 18.96
N ASN A 180 34.39 12.95 17.76
CA ASN A 180 34.48 13.73 16.52
C ASN A 180 33.22 14.58 16.30
N LEU A 181 32.04 14.07 16.69
CA LEU A 181 30.78 14.80 16.59
C LEU A 181 30.76 16.10 17.42
N LEU A 182 31.47 16.16 18.55
CA LEU A 182 31.55 17.36 19.40
C LEU A 182 32.21 18.54 18.69
N THR A 183 33.20 18.28 17.83
CA THR A 183 33.96 19.30 17.10
C THR A 183 33.46 19.54 15.68
N ALA A 184 32.71 18.58 15.12
CA ALA A 184 32.20 18.63 13.76
C ALA A 184 31.12 19.71 13.55
N LYS A 185 31.11 20.31 12.35
CA LYS A 185 30.15 21.33 11.91
C LYS A 185 29.52 20.95 10.58
N ASP A 186 28.37 21.55 10.28
CA ASP A 186 27.69 21.43 8.98
C ASP A 186 27.59 19.97 8.50
N ASP A 187 28.07 19.67 7.30
CA ASP A 187 28.01 18.33 6.68
C ASP A 187 28.80 17.27 7.46
N GLU A 188 29.92 17.65 8.10
CA GLU A 188 30.72 16.74 8.91
C GLU A 188 29.94 16.29 10.15
N ARG A 189 29.15 17.20 10.74
CA ARG A 189 28.26 16.88 11.86
C ARG A 189 27.18 15.89 11.42
N LEU A 190 26.55 16.12 10.27
CA LEU A 190 25.56 15.22 9.69
C LEU A 190 26.16 13.82 9.42
N PHE A 191 27.39 13.77 8.92
CA PHE A 191 28.10 12.51 8.72
C PHE A 191 28.24 11.72 10.02
N TYR A 192 28.72 12.33 11.11
CA TYR A 192 28.88 11.61 12.37
C TYR A 192 27.56 11.22 13.03
N ILE A 193 26.49 12.04 12.90
CA ILE A 193 25.14 11.63 13.30
C ILE A 193 24.72 10.38 12.53
N SER A 194 24.94 10.34 11.20
CA SER A 194 24.65 9.14 10.40
C SER A 194 25.46 7.93 10.82
N ARG A 195 26.72 8.11 11.27
CA ARG A 195 27.58 7.02 11.75
C ARG A 195 27.03 6.39 13.02
N LEU A 196 26.48 7.18 13.94
CA LEU A 196 25.83 6.65 15.15
C LEU A 196 24.64 5.76 14.78
N GLN A 197 23.82 6.16 13.82
CA GLN A 197 22.72 5.33 13.33
C GLN A 197 23.22 4.02 12.69
N VAL A 198 24.24 4.11 11.83
CA VAL A 198 24.85 2.93 11.20
C VAL A 198 25.43 1.97 12.26
N TRP A 199 26.02 2.48 13.33
CA TRP A 199 26.52 1.64 14.41
C TRP A 199 25.40 0.92 15.18
N ALA A 200 24.23 1.55 15.35
CA ALA A 200 23.05 0.87 15.88
C ALA A 200 22.64 -0.31 14.98
N ASP A 201 22.63 -0.11 13.66
CA ASP A 201 22.31 -1.18 12.70
C ASP A 201 23.35 -2.32 12.72
N ARG A 202 24.64 -1.98 12.83
CA ARG A 202 25.74 -2.95 12.94
C ARG A 202 25.64 -3.80 14.20
N LEU A 203 25.33 -3.19 15.35
CA LEU A 203 25.09 -3.91 16.59
C LEU A 203 23.91 -4.89 16.46
N GLY A 204 22.94 -4.58 15.60
CA GLY A 204 21.87 -5.49 15.24
C GLY A 204 22.36 -6.82 14.63
N VAL A 205 23.55 -6.86 14.03
CA VAL A 205 24.17 -8.11 13.52
C VAL A 205 24.46 -9.09 14.66
N ILE A 206 24.96 -8.59 15.80
CA ILE A 206 25.22 -9.43 16.99
C ILE A 206 23.92 -10.11 17.45
N ASN A 207 22.82 -9.35 17.49
CA ASN A 207 21.51 -9.86 17.87
C ASN A 207 20.93 -10.90 16.90
N ARG A 208 21.32 -10.85 15.63
CA ARG A 208 20.90 -11.82 14.61
C ARG A 208 21.70 -13.11 14.66
N GLN A 209 22.84 -13.14 15.35
CA GLN A 209 23.72 -14.30 15.46
C GLN A 209 23.43 -15.08 16.76
N PRO A 210 22.86 -16.31 16.67
CA PRO A 210 22.49 -17.08 17.87
C PRO A 210 23.68 -17.43 18.76
N VAL A 211 24.88 -17.55 18.17
CA VAL A 211 26.14 -17.85 18.88
C VAL A 211 26.54 -16.77 19.88
N HIS A 212 26.04 -15.54 19.73
CA HIS A 212 26.37 -14.40 20.59
C HIS A 212 25.26 -14.07 21.59
N LYS A 213 24.41 -15.04 21.97
CA LYS A 213 23.28 -14.85 22.88
C LYS A 213 23.65 -14.16 24.20
N ALA A 214 24.83 -14.43 24.75
CA ALA A 214 25.34 -13.79 25.96
C ALA A 214 25.49 -12.25 25.82
N SER A 215 25.70 -11.77 24.58
CA SER A 215 25.91 -10.37 24.24
C SER A 215 24.63 -9.66 23.76
N HIS A 216 23.53 -10.39 23.54
CA HIS A 216 22.29 -9.82 22.96
C HIS A 216 21.67 -8.72 23.83
N GLN A 217 21.62 -8.93 25.15
CA GLN A 217 21.03 -7.95 26.07
C GLN A 217 21.81 -6.62 26.06
N GLU A 218 23.14 -6.71 26.06
CA GLU A 218 24.02 -5.55 26.05
C GLU A 218 23.99 -4.83 24.69
N ALA A 219 24.04 -5.58 23.59
CA ALA A 219 23.90 -5.03 22.24
C ALA A 219 22.55 -4.30 22.08
N ALA A 220 21.45 -4.90 22.53
CA ALA A 220 20.12 -4.28 22.49
C ALA A 220 20.03 -2.99 23.33
N ALA A 221 20.67 -2.96 24.50
CA ALA A 221 20.73 -1.75 25.33
C ALA A 221 21.48 -0.62 24.61
N LEU A 222 22.62 -0.93 23.97
CA LEU A 222 23.44 0.03 23.25
C LEU A 222 22.73 0.57 21.98
N ILE A 223 22.02 -0.30 21.24
CA ILE A 223 21.16 0.11 20.12
C ILE A 223 20.10 1.12 20.57
N SER A 224 19.42 0.84 21.69
CA SER A 224 18.40 1.75 22.22
C SER A 224 18.98 3.11 22.59
N GLN A 225 20.15 3.14 23.25
CA GLN A 225 20.86 4.36 23.59
C GLN A 225 21.24 5.19 22.35
N LEU A 226 21.79 4.54 21.32
CA LEU A 226 22.17 5.20 20.06
C LEU A 226 20.95 5.78 19.34
N ASN A 227 19.84 5.02 19.24
CA ASN A 227 18.63 5.51 18.59
C ASN A 227 18.04 6.74 19.31
N GLN A 228 18.02 6.73 20.65
CA GLN A 228 17.60 7.90 21.43
C GLN A 228 18.53 9.08 21.21
N ARG A 229 19.85 8.82 21.16
CA ARG A 229 20.87 9.83 20.92
C ARG A 229 20.74 10.49 19.54
N VAL A 230 20.55 9.69 18.49
CA VAL A 230 20.32 10.20 17.12
C VAL A 230 19.05 11.05 17.05
N ALA A 231 17.95 10.61 17.69
CA ALA A 231 16.72 11.38 17.75
C ALA A 231 16.89 12.75 18.43
N GLN A 232 17.69 12.83 19.50
CA GLN A 232 18.02 14.11 20.17
C GLN A 232 18.87 15.05 19.31
N LEU A 233 19.67 14.51 18.39
CA LEU A 233 20.57 15.29 17.53
C LEU A 233 19.91 15.76 16.21
N THR A 234 18.75 15.18 15.88
CA THR A 234 18.00 15.41 14.63
C THR A 234 16.64 16.09 14.84
N SER A 235 16.25 16.32 16.10
CA SER A 235 15.11 17.17 16.50
C SER A 235 15.50 18.64 16.54
#